data_AF-A0A1G1KAM5-F1
#
_entry.id   AF-A0A1G1KAM5-F1
#
_cell.length_a   1.000
_cell.length_b   1.000
_cell.length_c   1.000
_cell.angle_alpha   90.00
_cell.angle_beta   90.00
_cell.angle_gamma   90.00
#
_symmetry.space_group_name_H-M   'P 1'
#
loop_
_entity.id
_entity.type
_entity.pdbx_description
1 polymer ?
#
loop_
_entity_poly.entity_id
_entity_poly.type
_entity_poly.pdbx_seq_one_letter_code
_entity_poly.pdbx_strand_id
1 'polypeptide(L)'
;MRRFILFWLPLILILAGLIYLPGLAKYMKLKHAENQLDREIKQIEEGIERLRAEAKLLRTDLSHLEEVSRRELGLVRPGEIVYKVVEETPDTSKDKTAPRS
;
A
#
# COMPACT_ATOMS: atom_id res chain seq x y z
N MET A 1 16.40 31.20 67.69
CA MET A 1 15.39 30.79 66.68
C MET A 1 15.61 31.39 65.29
N ARG A 2 15.72 32.72 65.11
CA ARG A 2 15.90 33.34 63.78
C ARG A 2 17.09 32.82 62.95
N ARG A 3 18.21 32.48 63.60
CA ARG A 3 19.42 31.96 62.93
C ARG A 3 19.22 30.55 62.38
N PHE A 4 18.40 29.72 63.03
CA PHE A 4 18.07 28.38 62.52
C PHE A 4 17.19 28.44 61.28
N ILE A 5 16.23 29.37 61.23
CA ILE A 5 15.38 29.60 60.07
C ILE A 5 16.20 30.00 58.83
N LEU A 6 17.25 30.80 59.01
CA LEU A 6 18.15 31.18 57.90
C LEU A 6 18.89 30.00 57.28
N PHE A 7 19.17 28.94 58.04
CA PHE A 7 19.80 27.72 57.53
C PHE A 7 18.77 26.69 57.04
N TRP A 8 17.60 26.61 57.67
CA TRP A 8 16.56 25.66 57.31
C TRP A 8 15.77 26.06 56.06
N LEU A 9 15.57 27.36 55.83
CA LEU A 9 14.87 27.87 54.64
C LEU A 9 15.55 27.46 53.31
N PRO A 10 16.86 27.70 53.09
CA PRO A 10 17.53 27.26 51.86
C PRO A 10 17.60 25.73 51.77
N LEU A 11 17.77 25.03 52.89
CA LEU A 11 17.81 23.55 52.92
C LEU A 11 16.48 22.95 52.43
N ILE A 12 15.35 23.49 52.87
CA ILE A 12 14.01 23.08 52.42
C ILE A 12 13.82 23.43 50.94
N LEU A 13 14.29 24.59 50.49
CA LEU A 13 14.18 25.00 49.09
C LEU A 13 14.97 24.08 48.15
N ILE A 14 16.19 23.69 48.56
CA ILE A 14 17.04 22.74 47.83
C ILE A 14 16.37 21.36 47.77
N LEU A 15 15.83 20.89 48.89
CA LEU A 15 15.16 19.59 48.97
C LEU A 15 13.89 19.55 48.09
N ALA A 16 13.10 20.63 48.10
CA ALA A 16 11.95 20.78 47.23
C ALA A 16 12.35 20.79 45.74
N GLY A 17 13.42 21.51 45.39
CA GLY A 17 13.98 21.51 44.03
C GLY A 17 14.41 20.13 43.56
N LEU A 18 15.08 19.36 44.42
CA LEU A 18 15.55 18.00 44.09
C LEU A 18 14.41 17.03 43.77
N ILE A 19 13.25 17.21 44.43
CA ILE A 19 12.06 16.38 44.22
C ILE A 19 11.29 16.81 42.95
N TYR A 20 11.19 18.11 42.68
CA TYR A 20 10.38 18.63 41.58
C TYR A 20 11.08 18.60 40.21
N LEU A 21 12.40 18.81 40.14
CA LEU A 21 13.17 18.76 38.89
C LEU A 21 12.99 17.47 38.07
N PRO A 22 13.14 16.26 38.65
CA PRO A 22 12.97 15.02 37.89
C PRO A 22 11.52 14.80 37.42
N GLY A 23 10.52 15.30 38.17
CA GLY A 23 9.11 15.25 37.78
C GLY A 23 8.83 16.04 36.50
N LEU A 24 9.39 17.24 36.38
CA LEU A 24 9.27 18.07 35.17
C LEU A 24 9.98 17.42 33.96
N ALA A 25 11.17 16.87 34.17
CA ALA A 25 11.91 16.19 33.12
C ALA A 25 11.17 14.95 32.59
N LYS A 26 10.50 14.20 33.47
CA LYS A 26 9.68 13.05 33.10
C LYS A 26 8.47 13.46 32.25
N TYR A 27 7.80 14.55 32.62
CA TYR A 27 6.68 15.09 31.85
C TYR A 27 7.10 15.54 30.45
N MET A 28 8.24 16.23 30.32
CA MET A 28 8.78 16.63 29.01
C MET A 28 9.16 15.45 28.13
N LYS A 29 9.78 14.40 28.71
CA LYS A 29 10.08 13.16 27.98
C LYS A 29 8.81 12.48 27.46
N LEU A 30 7.77 12.41 28.29
CA LEU A 30 6.51 11.78 27.90
C LEU A 30 5.82 12.56 26.77
N LYS A 31 5.82 13.89 26.86
CA LYS A 31 5.28 14.76 25.80
C LYS A 31 6.09 14.69 24.50
N HIS A 32 7.41 14.51 24.59
CA HIS A 32 8.23 14.26 23.40
C HIS A 32 7.95 12.90 22.77
N ALA A 33 7.75 11.86 23.58
CA ALA A 33 7.40 10.53 23.10
C ALA A 33 6.03 10.53 22.39
N GLU A 34 5.03 11.22 22.96
CA GLU A 34 3.71 11.40 22.35
C GLU A 34 3.83 12.05 20.96
N ASN A 35 4.57 13.16 20.86
CA ASN A 35 4.80 13.83 19.58
C ASN A 35 5.60 12.99 18.57
N GLN A 36 6.46 12.07 19.02
CA GLN A 36 7.17 11.16 18.12
C GLN A 36 6.24 10.09 17.56
N LEU A 37 5.41 9.49 18.42
CA LEU A 37 4.41 8.50 18.02
C LEU A 37 3.41 9.07 17.01
N ASP A 38 2.92 10.29 17.22
CA ASP A 38 2.01 10.95 16.28
C ASP A 38 2.65 11.16 14.90
N ARG A 39 3.95 11.45 14.86
CA ARG A 39 4.69 11.58 13.59
C ARG A 39 4.86 10.23 12.89
N GLU A 40 5.16 9.17 13.64
CA GLU A 40 5.25 7.82 13.09
C GLU A 40 3.91 7.35 12.52
N ILE A 41 2.80 7.60 13.23
CA ILE A 41 1.45 7.28 12.75
C ILE A 41 1.19 7.97 11.41
N LYS A 42 1.44 9.29 11.33
CA LYS A 42 1.25 10.04 10.08
C LYS A 42 2.10 9.50 8.92
N GLN A 43 3.37 9.16 9.18
CA GLN A 43 4.24 8.60 8.14
C GLN A 43 3.74 7.23 7.64
N ILE A 44 3.24 6.39 8.54
CA ILE A 44 2.67 5.09 8.18
C ILE A 44 1.37 5.27 7.38
N GLU A 45 0.50 6.19 7.78
CA GLU A 45 -0.73 6.51 7.05
C GLU A 45 -0.44 7.01 5.63
N GLU A 46 0.49 7.95 5.48
CA GLU A 46 0.95 8.42 4.16
C GLU A 46 1.52 7.28 3.31
N GLY A 47 2.25 6.34 3.93
CA GLY A 47 2.75 5.13 3.27
C GLY A 47 1.61 4.24 2.77
N ILE A 48 0.58 4.01 3.59
CA ILE A 48 -0.59 3.22 3.22
C ILE A 48 -1.32 3.85 2.03
N GLU A 49 -1.49 5.18 2.02
CA GLU A 49 -2.13 5.87 0.89
C GLU A 49 -1.35 5.71 -0.41
N ARG A 50 -0.02 5.87 -0.36
CA ARG A 50 0.85 5.67 -1.53
C ARG A 50 0.76 4.24 -2.07
N LEU A 51 0.91 3.24 -1.19
CA LEU A 51 0.81 1.83 -1.59
C LEU A 51 -0.57 1.48 -2.16
N ARG A 52 -1.64 2.06 -1.62
CA ARG A 52 -3.00 1.89 -2.17
C ARG A 52 -3.14 2.52 -3.56
N ALA A 53 -2.56 3.69 -3.76
CA ALA A 53 -2.56 4.36 -5.06
C ALA A 53 -1.79 3.54 -6.11
N GLU A 54 -0.61 3.04 -5.75
CA GLU A 54 0.20 2.16 -6.61
C GLU A 54 -0.57 0.87 -6.94
N ALA A 55 -1.15 0.20 -5.95
CA ALA A 55 -1.95 -1.01 -6.17
C ALA A 55 -3.15 -0.77 -7.10
N LYS A 56 -3.77 0.42 -7.02
CA LYS A 56 -4.88 0.79 -7.91
C LYS A 56 -4.39 0.97 -9.35
N LEU A 57 -3.28 1.67 -9.55
CA LEU A 57 -2.66 1.86 -10.87
C LEU A 57 -2.28 0.52 -11.51
N LEU A 58 -1.62 -0.36 -10.75
CA LEU A 58 -1.25 -1.69 -11.22
C LEU A 58 -2.47 -2.53 -11.61
N ARG A 59 -3.55 -2.48 -10.82
CA ARG A 59 -4.81 -3.20 -11.14
C ARG A 59 -5.46 -2.67 -12.41
N THR A 60 -5.49 -1.36 -12.59
CA THR A 60 -6.05 -0.74 -13.81
C THR A 60 -5.25 -1.15 -15.04
N ASP A 61 -3.91 -1.16 -14.95
CA ASP A 61 -3.04 -1.57 -16.06
C ASP A 61 -3.20 -3.07 -16.38
N LEU A 62 -3.32 -3.93 -15.36
CA LEU A 62 -3.60 -5.37 -15.55
C LEU A 62 -4.95 -5.60 -16.24
N SER A 63 -6.00 -4.89 -15.83
CA SER A 63 -7.31 -4.98 -16.48
C SER A 63 -7.28 -4.47 -17.92
N HIS A 64 -6.48 -3.43 -18.19
CA HIS A 64 -6.32 -2.92 -19.56
C HIS A 64 -5.53 -3.90 -20.43
N LEU A 65 -4.48 -4.51 -19.89
CA LEU A 65 -3.71 -5.56 -20.55
C LEU A 65 -4.56 -6.80 -20.82
N GLU A 66 -5.46 -7.17 -19.91
CA GLU A 66 -6.42 -8.26 -20.13
C GLU A 66 -7.39 -7.92 -21.28
N GLU A 67 -7.92 -6.69 -21.32
CA GLU A 67 -8.82 -6.26 -22.39
C GLU A 67 -8.12 -6.24 -23.76
N VAL A 68 -6.89 -5.74 -23.83
CA VAL A 68 -6.06 -5.76 -25.05
C VAL A 68 -5.72 -7.18 -25.45
N SER A 69 -5.35 -8.05 -24.50
CA SER A 69 -5.08 -9.46 -24.77
C SER A 69 -6.30 -10.19 -25.33
N ARG A 70 -7.52 -9.88 -24.85
CA ARG A 70 -8.78 -10.42 -25.42
C ARG A 70 -9.01 -9.96 -26.85
N ARG A 71 -8.73 -8.69 -27.16
CA ARG A 71 -8.90 -8.13 -28.52
C ARG A 71 -7.88 -8.69 -29.50
N GLU A 72 -6.62 -8.76 -29.10
CA GLU A 72 -5.49 -9.17 -29.96
C GLU A 72 -5.42 -10.69 -30.15
N LEU A 73 -5.77 -11.49 -29.14
CA LEU A 73 -5.71 -12.94 -29.24
C LEU A 73 -7.06 -13.58 -29.63
N GLY A 74 -8.16 -12.83 -29.62
CA GLY A 74 -9.51 -13.38 -29.79
C GLY A 74 -9.88 -14.45 -28.74
N LEU A 75 -9.15 -14.50 -27.62
CA LEU A 75 -9.21 -15.56 -26.62
C LEU A 75 -10.18 -15.22 -25.49
N VAL A 76 -11.12 -16.15 -25.29
CA VAL A 76 -12.10 -16.19 -24.19
C VAL A 76 -11.49 -16.86 -22.93
N ARG A 77 -12.15 -16.73 -21.76
CA ARG A 77 -11.61 -17.05 -20.42
C ARG A 77 -11.05 -18.49 -20.31
N PRO A 78 -10.11 -18.77 -19.39
CA PRO A 78 -9.70 -20.15 -19.11
C PRO A 78 -10.92 -20.94 -18.58
N GLY A 79 -11.50 -21.77 -19.44
CA GLY A 79 -12.79 -22.44 -19.25
C GLY A 79 -13.73 -22.44 -20.46
N GLU A 80 -13.43 -21.72 -21.54
CA GLU A 80 -14.28 -21.67 -22.76
C GLU A 80 -13.73 -22.55 -23.89
N ILE A 81 -14.61 -23.40 -24.46
CA ILE A 81 -14.28 -24.35 -25.54
C ILE A 81 -14.29 -23.60 -26.87
N VAL A 82 -13.15 -23.58 -27.57
CA VAL A 82 -13.03 -22.98 -28.91
C VAL A 82 -13.65 -23.95 -29.93
N TYR A 83 -14.84 -23.62 -30.45
CA TYR A 83 -15.41 -24.31 -31.60
C TYR A 83 -14.74 -23.78 -32.88
N LYS A 84 -13.89 -24.60 -33.49
CA LYS A 84 -13.39 -24.33 -34.84
C LYS A 84 -14.45 -24.79 -35.84
N VAL A 85 -15.11 -23.84 -36.50
CA VAL A 85 -15.93 -24.17 -37.67
C VAL A 85 -14.97 -24.54 -38.79
N VAL A 86 -14.91 -25.83 -39.12
CA VAL A 86 -14.26 -26.27 -40.34
C VAL A 86 -15.23 -25.94 -41.46
N GLU A 87 -14.91 -24.94 -42.26
CA GLU A 87 -15.54 -24.79 -43.56
C GLU A 87 -15.06 -25.96 -44.42
N GLU A 88 -15.93 -26.93 -44.67
CA GLU A 88 -15.73 -27.90 -45.74
C GLU A 88 -15.66 -27.11 -47.04
N THR A 89 -14.45 -26.78 -47.49
CA THR A 89 -14.25 -26.29 -48.85
C THR A 89 -14.68 -27.41 -49.79
N PRO A 90 -15.72 -27.21 -50.62
CA PRO A 90 -16.07 -28.19 -51.62
C PRO A 90 -14.95 -28.17 -52.65
N ASP A 91 -14.18 -29.26 -52.69
CA ASP A 91 -13.07 -29.44 -53.61
C ASP A 91 -13.62 -29.43 -55.04
N THR A 92 -13.70 -28.24 -55.60
CA THR A 92 -14.16 -27.95 -56.95
C THR A 92 -12.97 -28.09 -57.89
N SER A 93 -12.36 -29.27 -57.90
CA SER A 93 -11.51 -29.69 -58.99
C SER A 93 -12.38 -30.27 -60.12
N LYS A 94 -13.13 -29.38 -60.80
CA LYS A 94 -13.50 -29.65 -62.19
C LYS A 94 -12.36 -29.17 -63.08
N ASP A 95 -11.80 -30.13 -63.80
CA ASP A 95 -11.51 -30.07 -65.24
C ASP A 95 -10.06 -30.40 -65.60
N LYS A 96 -9.82 -31.69 -65.89
CA LYS A 96 -9.04 -32.10 -67.07
C LYS A 96 -9.64 -33.35 -67.71
N THR A 97 -10.28 -33.12 -68.86
CA THR A 97 -10.36 -34.02 -70.03
C THR A 97 -11.53 -35.03 -70.07
N ALA A 98 -12.58 -34.67 -70.82
CA ALA A 98 -13.51 -35.59 -71.47
C ALA A 98 -12.92 -36.06 -72.84
N PRO A 99 -13.51 -37.01 -73.61
CA PRO A 99 -14.68 -37.86 -73.36
C PRO A 99 -14.43 -39.38 -73.61
N ARG A 100 -15.47 -40.15 -73.30
CA ARG A 100 -15.68 -41.57 -73.65
C ARG A 100 -15.48 -41.88 -75.15
N SER A 101 -14.90 -43.05 -75.43
CA SER A 101 -15.51 -44.12 -76.23
C SER A 101 -14.86 -45.45 -75.86
#